data_AF-A0AAN5CJN4-F1
#
_entry.id   AF-A0AAN5CJN4-F1
#
_cell.length_a   1.000
_cell.length_b   1.000
_cell.length_c   1.000
_cell.angle_alpha   90.00
_cell.angle_beta   90.00
_cell.angle_gamma   90.00
#
_symmetry.space_group_name_H-M   'P 1'
#
loop_
_entity.id
_entity.type
_entity.pdbx_description
1 polymer ?
#
loop_
_entity_poly.entity_id
_entity_poly.type
_entity_poly.pdbx_seq_one_letter_code
_entity_poly.pdbx_strand_id
1 'polypeptide(L)'
;TPPNYHGYDTDFDWDRRFFIPFIINFCLYYKFIPLTFGIIINWLILFKSPTYSKVYRRSLAFYHIVEFFYDIQHLILFVPYPLFPHPFFLCYGLLCQLGGPASLAVTLMITVAVFGTNSLFLLIFVRMRTIVPEQSRFHFPDR
;
A
#
# COMPACT_ATOMS: atom_id res chain seq x y z
N THR A 1 -35.68 -18.92 6.50
CA THR A 1 -34.77 -19.02 7.66
C THR A 1 -33.38 -19.28 7.12
N PRO A 2 -32.40 -18.39 7.32
CA PRO A 2 -31.05 -18.62 6.81
C PRO A 2 -30.38 -19.78 7.59
N PRO A 3 -29.53 -20.59 6.95
CA PRO A 3 -28.94 -21.77 7.57
C PRO A 3 -27.86 -21.38 8.58
N ASN A 4 -27.96 -21.98 9.76
CA ASN A 4 -27.06 -21.81 10.89
C ASN A 4 -25.80 -22.66 10.67
N TYR A 5 -24.74 -22.06 10.12
CA TYR A 5 -23.45 -22.73 9.97
C TYR A 5 -22.62 -22.53 11.25
N HIS A 6 -22.43 -23.63 11.99
CA HIS A 6 -21.42 -23.81 13.04
C HIS A 6 -21.64 -23.27 14.47
N GLY A 7 -22.86 -22.91 14.89
CA GLY A 7 -23.16 -22.79 16.34
C GLY A 7 -22.32 -21.76 17.13
N TYR A 8 -21.56 -20.92 16.43
CA TYR A 8 -21.07 -19.66 16.96
C TYR A 8 -22.19 -18.64 16.74
N ASP A 9 -22.59 -17.92 17.78
CA ASP A 9 -23.29 -16.65 17.60
C ASP A 9 -22.33 -15.72 16.84
N THR A 10 -22.38 -15.78 15.51
CA THR A 10 -21.69 -14.86 14.61
C THR A 10 -22.44 -13.54 14.56
N ASP A 11 -22.84 -13.05 15.73
CA ASP A 11 -23.38 -11.70 15.85
C ASP A 11 -22.18 -10.76 15.81
N PHE A 12 -21.77 -10.43 14.57
CA PHE A 12 -20.86 -9.34 14.23
C PHE A 12 -21.42 -7.97 14.62
N ASP A 13 -22.21 -7.90 15.69
CA ASP A 13 -23.04 -6.77 16.06
C ASP A 13 -22.18 -5.60 16.52
N TRP A 14 -21.04 -5.89 17.16
CA TRP A 14 -20.04 -4.88 17.51
C TRP A 14 -19.36 -4.29 16.27
N ASP A 15 -18.90 -5.15 15.36
CA ASP A 15 -18.32 -4.78 14.08
C ASP A 15 -19.33 -3.95 13.26
N ARG A 16 -20.59 -4.39 13.19
CA ARG A 16 -21.66 -3.75 12.42
C ARG A 16 -22.12 -2.41 12.99
N ARG A 17 -22.17 -2.26 14.32
CA ARG A 17 -22.66 -1.04 14.99
C ARG A 17 -21.59 0.03 15.17
N PHE A 18 -20.32 -0.34 15.39
CA PHE A 18 -19.27 0.63 15.73
C PHE A 18 -18.17 0.68 14.68
N PHE A 19 -17.64 -0.48 14.28
CA PHE A 19 -16.43 -0.53 13.46
C PHE A 19 -16.70 -0.26 11.98
N ILE A 20 -17.78 -0.81 11.41
CA ILE A 20 -18.21 -0.56 10.03
C ILE A 20 -18.54 0.92 9.81
N PRO A 21 -19.36 1.59 10.64
CA PRO A 21 -19.63 3.03 10.47
C PRO A 21 -18.39 3.89 10.64
N PHE A 22 -17.50 3.54 11.58
CA PHE A 22 -16.22 4.23 11.77
C PHE A 22 -15.33 4.09 10.53
N ILE A 23 -15.11 2.86 10.03
CA ILE A 23 -14.31 2.60 8.83
C ILE A 23 -14.95 3.25 7.61
N ILE A 24 -16.26 3.19 7.44
CA ILE A 24 -16.96 3.86 6.34
C ILE A 24 -16.71 5.37 6.41
N ASN A 25 -16.87 6.01 7.57
CA ASN A 25 -16.60 7.44 7.70
C ASN A 25 -15.11 7.76 7.51
N PHE A 26 -14.22 6.99 8.10
CA PHE A 26 -12.78 7.17 7.96
C PHE A 26 -12.34 7.00 6.50
N CYS A 27 -12.74 5.92 5.84
CA CYS A 27 -12.43 5.67 4.43
C CYS A 27 -13.16 6.63 3.48
N LEU A 28 -14.33 7.17 3.81
CA LEU A 28 -15.00 8.16 2.95
C LEU A 28 -14.35 9.54 3.03
N TYR A 29 -14.07 10.01 4.24
CA TYR A 29 -13.57 11.37 4.47
C TYR A 29 -12.05 11.48 4.42
N TYR A 30 -11.32 10.51 4.98
CA TYR A 30 -9.88 10.60 5.15
C TYR A 30 -9.09 10.00 4.00
N LYS A 31 -9.68 9.24 3.05
CA LYS A 31 -8.92 8.65 1.92
C LYS A 31 -8.28 9.68 0.99
N PHE A 32 -8.86 10.87 0.87
CA PHE A 32 -8.35 11.90 -0.03
C PHE A 32 -7.12 12.62 0.55
N ILE A 33 -6.97 12.62 1.87
CA ILE A 33 -5.86 13.26 2.57
C ILE A 33 -4.51 12.58 2.22
N PRO A 34 -4.31 11.26 2.41
CA PRO A 34 -3.06 10.61 2.04
C PRO A 34 -2.82 10.64 0.52
N LEU A 35 -3.87 10.54 -0.31
CA LEU A 35 -3.73 10.65 -1.77
C LEU A 35 -3.21 12.04 -2.19
N THR A 36 -3.76 13.11 -1.62
CA THR A 36 -3.30 14.48 -1.91
C THR A 36 -1.87 14.71 -1.40
N PHE A 37 -1.53 14.21 -0.21
CA PHE A 37 -0.14 14.22 0.28
C PHE A 37 0.81 13.45 -0.64
N GLY A 38 0.40 12.29 -1.15
CA GLY A 38 1.20 11.49 -2.09
C GLY A 38 1.55 12.27 -3.37
N ILE A 39 0.60 13.03 -3.92
CA ILE A 39 0.85 13.90 -5.09
C ILE A 39 1.85 15.02 -4.74
N ILE A 40 1.65 15.69 -3.60
CA ILE A 40 2.52 16.79 -3.15
C ILE A 40 3.95 16.29 -2.91
N ILE A 41 4.10 15.15 -2.23
CA ILE A 41 5.40 14.53 -1.93
C ILE A 41 6.13 14.16 -3.23
N ASN A 42 5.44 13.50 -4.18
CA ASN A 42 6.02 13.17 -5.48
C ASN A 42 6.50 14.42 -6.24
N TRP A 43 5.69 15.48 -6.24
CA TRP A 43 6.06 16.75 -6.87
C TRP A 43 7.30 17.38 -6.18
N LEU A 44 7.34 17.40 -4.85
CA LEU A 44 8.47 17.95 -4.09
C LEU A 44 9.77 17.17 -4.38
N ILE A 45 9.71 15.84 -4.47
CA ILE A 45 10.85 14.99 -4.79
C ILE A 45 11.36 15.25 -6.21
N LEU A 46 10.45 15.37 -7.17
CA LEU A 46 10.78 15.55 -8.60
C LEU A 46 11.26 16.95 -8.95
N PHE A 47 10.84 17.99 -8.24
CA PHE A 47 11.15 19.38 -8.64
C PHE A 47 11.89 20.20 -7.59
N LYS A 48 11.68 19.94 -6.29
CA LYS A 48 12.15 20.83 -5.21
C LYS A 48 13.31 20.30 -4.38
N SER A 49 13.74 19.04 -4.57
CA SER A 49 14.84 18.44 -3.79
C SER A 49 16.19 18.51 -4.53
N PRO A 50 17.04 19.53 -4.27
CA PRO A 50 18.34 19.68 -4.93
C PRO A 50 19.42 18.77 -4.34
N THR A 51 19.24 18.26 -3.12
CA THR A 51 20.29 17.62 -2.33
C THR A 51 20.59 16.17 -2.74
N TYR A 52 19.66 15.53 -3.46
CA TYR A 52 19.78 14.11 -3.82
C TYR A 52 20.32 13.89 -5.23
N SER A 53 21.07 12.81 -5.43
CA SER A 53 21.52 12.38 -6.76
C SER A 53 20.32 12.13 -7.68
N LYS A 54 20.47 12.45 -8.97
CA LYS A 54 19.39 12.28 -9.97
C LYS A 54 18.85 10.84 -10.01
N VAL A 55 19.73 9.85 -9.81
CA VAL A 55 19.38 8.42 -9.79
C VAL A 55 18.53 8.07 -8.57
N TYR A 56 18.92 8.54 -7.38
CA TYR A 56 18.15 8.32 -6.16
C TYR A 56 16.78 8.99 -6.23
N ARG A 57 16.71 10.23 -6.74
CA ARG A 57 15.44 10.96 -6.90
C ARG A 57 14.45 10.24 -7.81
N ARG A 58 14.92 9.69 -8.93
CA ARG A 58 14.07 8.90 -9.84
C ARG A 58 13.58 7.62 -9.19
N SER A 59 14.45 6.93 -8.47
CA SER A 59 14.10 5.69 -7.75
C SER A 59 13.08 5.95 -6.64
N LEU A 60 13.25 7.05 -5.91
CA LEU A 60 12.35 7.48 -4.84
C LEU A 60 10.98 7.90 -5.39
N ALA A 61 10.95 8.69 -6.47
CA ALA A 61 9.71 9.05 -7.14
C ALA A 61 8.99 7.81 -7.71
N PHE A 62 9.72 6.87 -8.32
CA PHE A 62 9.14 5.62 -8.81
C PHE A 62 8.53 4.79 -7.68
N TYR A 63 9.22 4.65 -6.55
CA TYR A 63 8.68 3.99 -5.36
C TYR A 63 7.36 4.62 -4.90
N HIS A 64 7.32 5.96 -4.75
CA HIS A 64 6.12 6.66 -4.30
C HIS A 64 4.97 6.63 -5.32
N ILE A 65 5.26 6.55 -6.62
CA ILE A 65 4.22 6.33 -7.64
C ILE A 65 3.59 4.95 -7.46
N VAL A 66 4.40 3.90 -7.24
CA VAL A 66 3.91 2.54 -7.00
C VAL A 66 3.11 2.47 -5.68
N GLU A 67 3.59 3.13 -4.63
CA GLU A 67 2.89 3.27 -3.35
C GLU A 67 1.54 4.00 -3.53
N PHE A 68 1.50 5.06 -4.34
CA PHE A 68 0.25 5.75 -4.64
C PHE A 68 -0.77 4.85 -5.36
N PHE A 69 -0.33 3.99 -6.28
CA PHE A 69 -1.21 2.98 -6.89
C PHE A 69 -1.70 1.95 -5.87
N TYR A 70 -0.84 1.56 -4.91
CA TYR A 70 -1.23 0.69 -3.80
C TYR A 70 -2.30 1.33 -2.94
N ASP A 71 -2.16 2.62 -2.62
CA ASP A 71 -3.17 3.37 -1.87
C ASP A 71 -4.49 3.47 -2.63
N ILE A 72 -4.47 3.76 -3.94
CA ILE A 72 -5.69 3.74 -4.77
C ILE A 72 -6.35 2.36 -4.73
N GLN A 73 -5.54 1.31 -4.86
CA GLN A 73 -6.06 -0.04 -4.82
C GLN A 73 -6.72 -0.34 -3.46
N HIS A 74 -6.05 -0.04 -2.34
CA HIS A 74 -6.49 -0.45 -1.00
C HIS A 74 -7.51 0.51 -0.36
N LEU A 75 -7.62 1.75 -0.84
CA LEU A 75 -8.55 2.76 -0.29
C LEU A 75 -9.77 3.00 -1.19
N ILE A 76 -9.69 2.69 -2.49
CA ILE A 76 -10.78 2.93 -3.44
C ILE A 76 -11.31 1.62 -4.03
N LEU A 77 -10.45 0.80 -4.63
CA LEU A 77 -10.88 -0.36 -5.40
C LEU A 77 -11.25 -1.55 -4.51
N PHE A 78 -10.38 -1.88 -3.58
CA PHE A 78 -10.48 -3.02 -2.69
C PHE A 78 -10.14 -2.56 -1.28
N VAL A 79 -11.15 -2.22 -0.48
CA VAL A 79 -10.96 -1.88 0.94
C VAL A 79 -11.08 -3.17 1.74
N PRO A 80 -9.96 -3.77 2.20
CA PRO A 80 -10.01 -4.97 3.03
C PRO A 80 -10.56 -4.59 4.41
N TYR A 81 -11.63 -5.26 4.81
CA TYR A 81 -12.22 -5.15 6.13
C TYR A 81 -11.93 -6.45 6.90
N PRO A 82 -10.99 -6.44 7.85
CA PRO A 82 -10.77 -7.61 8.70
C PRO A 82 -12.00 -7.81 9.59
N LEU A 83 -12.63 -8.97 9.50
CA LEU A 83 -13.70 -9.36 10.43
C LEU A 83 -13.07 -9.87 11.71
N PHE A 84 -13.18 -9.16 12.83
CA PHE A 84 -12.66 -9.70 14.07
C PHE A 84 -13.67 -10.72 14.65
N PRO A 85 -13.26 -11.90 15.17
CA PRO A 85 -11.90 -12.43 15.33
C PRO A 85 -11.43 -13.36 14.19
N HIS A 86 -12.16 -13.44 13.08
CA HIS A 86 -11.88 -14.39 12.01
C HIS A 86 -10.82 -13.88 11.01
N PRO A 87 -10.03 -14.77 10.39
CA PRO A 87 -9.07 -14.38 9.36
C PRO A 87 -9.73 -14.07 8.00
N PHE A 88 -11.01 -13.66 8.00
CA PHE A 88 -11.74 -13.33 6.78
C PHE A 88 -11.70 -11.83 6.54
N PHE A 89 -11.38 -11.45 5.30
CA PHE A 89 -11.47 -10.08 4.85
C PHE A 89 -12.74 -9.91 4.04
N LEU A 90 -13.64 -9.02 4.49
CA LEU A 90 -14.70 -8.52 3.63
C LEU A 90 -14.12 -7.44 2.72
N CYS A 91 -14.69 -7.31 1.53
CA CYS A 91 -14.31 -6.24 0.64
C CYS A 91 -15.43 -5.19 0.56
N TYR A 92 -15.06 -3.93 0.82
CA TYR A 92 -16.00 -2.80 0.76
C TYR A 92 -15.67 -1.78 -0.35
N GLY A 93 -14.67 -2.05 -1.18
CA GLY A 93 -14.25 -1.13 -2.25
C GLY A 93 -15.17 -1.12 -3.48
N LEU A 94 -14.90 -0.19 -4.40
CA LEU A 94 -15.68 -0.01 -5.63
C LEU A 94 -15.77 -1.29 -6.45
N LEU A 95 -14.66 -2.05 -6.55
CA LEU A 95 -14.61 -3.29 -7.31
C LEU A 95 -15.58 -4.34 -6.74
N CYS A 96 -15.79 -4.32 -5.43
CA CYS A 96 -16.64 -5.28 -4.74
C CYS A 96 -18.12 -4.86 -4.75
N GLN A 97 -18.39 -3.55 -4.70
CA GLN A 97 -19.74 -3.02 -4.90
C GLN A 97 -20.26 -3.27 -6.32
N LEU A 98 -19.37 -3.25 -7.32
CA LEU A 98 -19.69 -3.57 -8.72
C LEU A 98 -19.77 -5.08 -9.00
N GLY A 99 -19.61 -5.94 -7.99
CA GLY A 99 -19.67 -7.39 -8.16
C GLY A 99 -18.45 -7.99 -8.87
N GLY A 100 -17.29 -7.33 -8.79
CA GLY A 100 -16.05 -7.83 -9.39
C GLY A 100 -15.61 -9.17 -8.80
N PRO A 101 -15.00 -10.05 -9.62
CA PRO A 101 -14.60 -11.37 -9.17
C PRO A 101 -13.45 -11.28 -8.16
N ALA A 102 -13.48 -12.15 -7.14
CA ALA A 102 -12.44 -12.20 -6.10
C ALA A 102 -11.04 -12.48 -6.68
N SER A 103 -10.96 -13.26 -7.77
CA SER A 103 -9.70 -13.53 -8.46
C SER A 103 -9.03 -12.26 -8.98
N LEU A 104 -9.80 -11.31 -9.53
CA LEU A 104 -9.27 -10.04 -10.01
C LEU A 104 -8.68 -9.21 -8.86
N ALA A 105 -9.36 -9.14 -7.72
CA ALA A 105 -8.87 -8.43 -6.55
C ALA A 105 -7.54 -9.01 -6.04
N VAL A 106 -7.45 -10.35 -5.97
CA VAL A 106 -6.23 -11.06 -5.57
C VAL A 106 -5.10 -10.84 -6.57
N THR A 107 -5.37 -10.96 -7.87
CA THR A 107 -4.36 -10.71 -8.92
C THR A 107 -3.82 -9.28 -8.85
N LEU A 108 -4.70 -8.28 -8.67
CA LEU A 108 -4.28 -6.90 -8.51
C LEU A 108 -3.43 -6.73 -7.24
N MET A 109 -3.83 -7.31 -6.10
CA MET A 109 -3.06 -7.21 -4.86
C MET A 109 -1.65 -7.81 -5.00
N ILE A 110 -1.55 -9.01 -5.59
CA ILE A 110 -0.26 -9.66 -5.84
C ILE A 110 0.59 -8.79 -6.76
N THR A 111 0.00 -8.26 -7.84
CA THR A 111 0.73 -7.44 -8.81
C THR A 111 1.32 -6.20 -8.13
N VAL A 112 0.49 -5.42 -7.42
CA VAL A 112 0.98 -4.20 -6.77
C VAL A 112 1.96 -4.51 -5.64
N ALA A 113 1.75 -5.58 -4.87
CA ALA A 113 2.70 -6.00 -3.82
C ALA A 113 4.08 -6.39 -4.40
N VAL A 114 4.11 -7.09 -5.53
CA VAL A 114 5.36 -7.43 -6.23
C VAL A 114 6.06 -6.17 -6.73
N PHE A 115 5.34 -5.27 -7.40
CA PHE A 115 5.92 -4.00 -7.87
C PHE A 115 6.42 -3.12 -6.72
N GLY A 116 5.66 -3.04 -5.63
CA GLY A 116 6.02 -2.27 -4.42
C GLY A 116 7.26 -2.82 -3.73
N THR A 117 7.35 -4.15 -3.62
CA THR A 117 8.53 -4.80 -3.01
C THR A 117 9.77 -4.60 -3.87
N ASN A 118 9.65 -4.73 -5.19
CA ASN A 118 10.76 -4.50 -6.11
C ASN A 118 11.20 -3.02 -6.12
N SER A 119 10.26 -2.08 -6.12
CA SER A 119 10.59 -0.65 -6.08
C SER A 119 11.27 -0.26 -4.77
N LEU A 120 10.81 -0.80 -3.63
CA LEU A 120 11.45 -0.60 -2.33
C LEU A 120 12.87 -1.18 -2.31
N PHE A 121 13.04 -2.41 -2.81
CA PHE A 121 14.35 -3.05 -2.89
C PHE A 121 15.33 -2.23 -3.74
N LEU A 122 14.90 -1.75 -4.91
CA LEU A 122 15.71 -0.88 -5.77
C LEU A 122 16.08 0.42 -5.06
N LEU A 123 15.12 1.05 -4.36
CA LEU A 123 15.38 2.28 -3.61
C LEU A 123 16.43 2.06 -2.52
N ILE A 124 16.30 0.99 -1.73
CA ILE A 124 17.26 0.62 -0.69
C ILE A 124 18.63 0.34 -1.31
N PHE A 125 18.68 -0.41 -2.40
CA PHE A 125 19.93 -0.73 -3.09
C PHE A 125 20.65 0.54 -3.59
N VAL A 126 19.92 1.45 -4.24
CA VAL A 126 20.48 2.74 -4.71
C VAL A 126 20.95 3.57 -3.53
N ARG A 127 20.17 3.62 -2.44
CA ARG A 127 20.54 4.35 -1.22
C ARG A 127 21.84 3.82 -0.62
N MET A 128 21.96 2.49 -0.49
CA MET A 128 23.17 1.84 0.02
C MET A 128 24.40 2.16 -0.84
N ARG A 129 24.25 2.14 -2.17
CA ARG A 129 25.33 2.53 -3.09
C ARG A 129 25.73 4.01 -2.98
N THR A 130 24.80 4.89 -2.63
CA THR A 130 25.09 6.33 -2.48
C THR A 130 25.63 6.72 -1.11
N ILE A 131 25.35 5.94 -0.05
CA ILE A 131 25.82 6.22 1.32
C ILE A 131 27.23 5.67 1.53
N VAL A 132 27.57 4.53 0.93
CA VAL A 132 28.91 3.93 1.03
C VAL A 132 29.86 4.70 0.11
N PRO A 133 30.77 5.54 0.64
CA PRO A 133 31.71 6.27 -0.20
C PRO A 133 32.61 5.29 -0.95
N GLU A 134 32.92 5.55 -2.22
CA GLU A 134 33.79 4.66 -3.02
C GLU A 134 35.15 4.39 -2.35
N GLN A 135 35.63 5.32 -1.51
CA GLN A 135 36.85 5.18 -0.70
C GLN A 135 36.78 4.12 0.41
N SER A 136 35.60 3.59 0.72
CA SER A 136 35.42 2.50 1.70
C SER A 136 35.35 1.11 1.07
N ARG A 137 35.45 1.00 -0.26
CA ARG A 137 35.76 -0.29 -0.89
C ARG A 137 37.15 -0.69 -0.42
N PHE A 138 37.23 -1.79 0.32
CA PHE A 138 38.49 -2.41 0.74
C PHE A 138 39.45 -2.47 -0.45
N HIS A 139 40.45 -1.58 -0.44
CA HIS A 139 41.56 -1.66 -1.36
C HIS A 139 42.41 -2.80 -0.82
N PHE A 140 42.28 -3.99 -1.41
CA PHE A 140 43.23 -5.05 -1.16
C PHE A 140 44.54 -4.62 -1.83
N PRO A 141 45.61 -4.33 -1.08
CA PRO A 141 46.90 -4.08 -1.69
C PRO A 141 47.32 -5.37 -2.40
N ASP A 142 47.55 -5.27 -3.70
CA ASP A 142 48.17 -6.34 -4.47
C ASP A 142 49.53 -6.65 -3.82
N ARG A 143 49.66 -7.89 -3.31
CA ARG A 143 50.93 -8.46 -2.86
C ARG A 143 51.62 -9.14 -4.03
#